data_AF-A0A0H2R1C6-F1
#
_entry.id   AF-A0A0H2R1C6-F1
#
_cell.length_a   1.000
_cell.length_b   1.000
_cell.length_c   1.000
_cell.angle_alpha   90.00
_cell.angle_beta   90.00
_cell.angle_gamma   90.00
#
_symmetry.space_group_name_H-M   'P 1'
#
loop_
_entity.id
_entity.type
_entity.pdbx_description
1 polymer ?
#
loop_
_entity_poly.entity_id
_entity_poly.type
_entity_poly.pdbx_seq_one_letter_code
_entity_poly.pdbx_strand_id
1 'polypeptide(L)'
;MRMSDDDVFETFSYLVRSIRDKYPTFSYLHAPEPRVAGTGDRKEATGESNDFLKEIWLNEGDKKHSRVYIAAGGYTVPTALHETEARDNVLVAFGRYFSSNPDLVARIKKGIPFTPYNRHLFYIPEVATGYTDFDFADKEAELHHKLARQF
;
A
#
# COMPACT_ATOMS: atom_id res chain seq x y z
N MET A 1 17.79 16.89 4.65
CA MET A 1 17.55 16.88 6.11
C MET A 1 16.19 16.25 6.35
N ARG A 2 16.06 15.30 7.28
CA ARG A 2 14.75 14.74 7.66
C ARG A 2 14.11 15.65 8.70
N MET A 3 12.78 15.80 8.66
CA MET A 3 12.01 16.44 9.72
C MET A 3 12.25 15.74 11.07
N SER A 4 12.17 16.48 12.18
CA SER A 4 12.19 15.88 13.52
C SER A 4 10.92 15.06 13.76
N ASP A 5 10.96 14.11 14.70
CA ASP A 5 9.78 13.27 14.96
C ASP A 5 8.63 14.09 15.58
N ASP A 6 8.94 15.13 16.37
CA ASP A 6 7.95 16.07 16.90
C ASP A 6 7.29 16.88 15.77
N ASP A 7 8.08 17.40 14.83
CA ASP A 7 7.55 18.13 13.66
C ASP A 7 6.71 17.22 12.77
N VAL A 8 7.11 15.96 12.59
CA VAL A 8 6.33 14.95 11.84
C VAL A 8 5.00 14.73 12.54
N PHE A 9 5.01 14.46 13.85
CA PHE A 9 3.80 14.23 14.60
C PHE A 9 2.86 15.44 14.54
N GLU A 10 3.36 16.65 14.82
CA GLU A 10 2.56 17.87 14.82
C GLU A 10 1.95 18.15 13.43
N THR A 11 2.81 18.17 12.41
CA THR A 11 2.41 18.53 11.04
C THR A 11 1.37 17.56 10.48
N PHE A 12 1.65 16.26 10.54
CA PHE A 12 0.76 15.26 9.94
C PHE A 12 -0.49 15.02 10.79
N SER A 13 -0.43 15.19 12.12
CA SER A 13 -1.63 15.15 12.95
C SER A 13 -2.60 16.28 12.58
N TYR A 14 -2.08 17.51 12.42
CA TYR A 14 -2.90 18.65 12.02
C TYR A 14 -3.54 18.43 10.64
N LEU A 15 -2.74 17.97 9.67
CA LEU A 15 -3.21 17.70 8.31
C LEU A 15 -4.33 16.66 8.30
N VAL A 16 -4.12 15.51 8.95
CA VAL A 16 -5.09 14.40 8.94
C VAL A 16 -6.38 14.79 9.66
N ARG A 17 -6.31 15.47 10.82
CA ARG A 17 -7.50 16.01 11.50
C ARG A 17 -8.24 17.00 10.62
N SER A 18 -7.52 17.90 9.96
CA SER A 18 -8.11 18.91 9.08
C SER A 18 -8.85 18.28 7.90
N ILE A 19 -8.28 17.26 7.25
CA ILE A 19 -8.95 16.55 6.15
C ILE A 19 -10.18 15.81 6.67
N ARG A 20 -10.04 15.06 7.77
CA ARG A 20 -11.13 14.29 8.39
C ARG A 20 -12.33 15.18 8.72
N ASP A 21 -12.08 16.32 9.38
CA ASP A 21 -13.14 17.17 9.91
C ASP A 21 -13.80 18.04 8.83
N LYS A 22 -13.03 18.49 7.83
CA LYS A 22 -13.57 19.30 6.73
C LYS A 22 -14.25 18.48 5.64
N TYR A 23 -13.79 17.23 5.44
CA TYR A 23 -14.27 16.35 4.37
C TYR A 23 -14.72 15.00 4.97
N PRO A 24 -15.88 14.95 5.63
CA PRO A 24 -16.33 13.76 6.36
C PRO A 24 -16.56 12.53 5.45
N THR A 25 -16.70 12.72 4.15
CA THR A 25 -16.85 11.66 3.13
C THR A 25 -15.60 11.47 2.26
N PHE A 26 -14.43 11.90 2.73
CA PHE A 26 -13.17 11.69 2.01
C PHE A 26 -12.91 10.18 1.86
N SER A 27 -12.50 9.74 0.67
CA SER A 27 -12.53 8.31 0.33
C SER A 27 -11.59 7.45 1.18
N TYR A 28 -10.32 7.86 1.30
CA TYR A 28 -9.33 7.16 2.10
C TYR A 28 -8.14 8.06 2.44
N LEU A 29 -7.37 7.67 3.45
CA LEU A 29 -6.01 8.16 3.68
C LEU A 29 -5.04 7.07 3.24
N HIS A 30 -4.05 7.39 2.41
CA HIS A 30 -3.01 6.46 1.98
C HIS A 30 -1.65 6.97 2.45
N ALA A 31 -0.95 6.16 3.26
CA ALA A 31 0.35 6.52 3.80
C ALA A 31 1.37 5.38 3.62
N PRO A 32 2.52 5.64 2.98
CA PRO A 32 3.66 4.74 3.02
C PRO A 32 4.27 4.67 4.42
N GLU A 33 4.59 3.45 4.87
CA GLU A 33 5.21 3.18 6.17
C GLU A 33 6.65 3.72 6.24
N PRO A 34 7.15 4.08 7.43
CA PRO A 34 8.43 4.76 7.59
C PRO A 34 9.63 4.02 6.95
N ARG A 35 9.62 2.69 6.87
CA ARG A 35 10.63 1.90 6.13
C ARG A 35 10.79 2.25 4.65
N VAL A 36 9.90 3.01 4.02
CA VAL A 36 10.05 3.41 2.62
C VAL A 36 10.96 4.63 2.51
N ALA A 37 12.03 4.51 1.72
CA ALA A 37 12.94 5.60 1.38
C ALA A 37 12.93 5.82 -0.14
N GLY A 38 11.96 6.60 -0.62
CA GLY A 38 11.73 6.77 -2.06
C GLY A 38 11.39 5.42 -2.72
N THR A 39 12.28 4.90 -3.56
CA THR A 39 12.13 3.60 -4.23
C THR A 39 12.77 2.43 -3.46
N GLY A 40 13.48 2.73 -2.37
CA GLY A 40 14.21 1.76 -1.55
C GLY A 40 13.51 1.42 -0.23
N ASP A 41 14.00 0.38 0.42
CA ASP A 41 13.69 0.11 1.83
C ASP A 41 14.81 0.68 2.70
N ARG A 42 14.46 1.15 3.89
CA ARG A 42 15.39 1.47 4.96
C ARG A 42 14.97 0.74 6.23
N LYS A 43 15.92 0.57 7.14
CA LYS A 43 15.58 0.16 8.50
C LYS A 43 14.83 1.32 9.17
N GLU A 44 13.68 1.01 9.76
CA GLU A 44 12.95 1.95 10.60
C GLU A 44 13.80 2.30 11.82
N ALA A 45 13.83 3.58 12.16
CA ALA A 45 14.45 4.00 13.41
C ALA A 45 13.51 3.64 14.57
N THR A 46 14.07 3.45 15.76
CA THR A 46 13.30 3.14 16.97
C THR A 46 12.25 4.22 17.21
N GLY A 47 10.98 3.83 17.31
CA GLY A 47 9.85 4.73 17.56
C GLY A 47 9.15 5.26 16.31
N GLU A 48 9.67 5.00 15.12
CA GLU A 48 8.97 5.38 13.88
C GLU A 48 7.75 4.50 13.64
N SER A 49 6.58 5.13 13.55
CA SER A 49 5.34 4.44 13.21
C SER A 49 4.32 5.45 12.64
N ASN A 50 3.50 4.99 11.70
CA ASN A 50 2.31 5.72 11.25
C ASN A 50 1.07 5.43 12.10
N ASP A 51 1.19 4.69 13.21
CA ASP A 51 0.03 4.32 14.04
C ASP A 51 -0.73 5.54 14.57
N PHE A 52 -0.05 6.67 14.82
CA PHE A 52 -0.74 7.91 15.19
C PHE A 52 -1.67 8.43 14.09
N LEU A 53 -1.32 8.25 12.81
CA LEU A 53 -2.20 8.61 11.69
C LEU A 53 -3.42 7.70 11.65
N LYS A 54 -3.24 6.40 11.90
CA LYS A 54 -4.34 5.43 11.98
C LYS A 54 -5.28 5.76 13.13
N GLU A 55 -4.75 6.12 14.29
CA GLU A 55 -5.53 6.53 15.46
C GLU A 55 -6.37 7.78 15.15
N ILE A 56 -5.73 8.83 14.62
CA ILE A 56 -6.44 10.06 14.26
C ILE A 56 -7.50 9.82 13.19
N TRP A 57 -7.18 9.02 12.17
CA TRP A 57 -8.05 8.80 11.03
C TRP A 57 -9.21 7.89 11.38
N LEU A 58 -8.95 6.71 11.95
CA LEU A 58 -9.97 5.68 12.18
C LEU A 58 -10.70 5.91 13.51
N ASN A 59 -10.01 6.39 14.54
CA ASN A 59 -10.49 6.32 15.92
C ASN A 59 -11.02 7.65 16.48
N GLU A 60 -10.51 8.80 16.04
CA GLU A 60 -11.00 10.11 16.45
C GLU A 60 -12.16 10.65 15.55
N GLY A 61 -12.82 11.73 16.00
CA GLY A 61 -13.84 12.47 15.23
C GLY A 61 -15.21 11.79 15.15
N ASP A 62 -16.12 12.35 14.32
CA ASP A 62 -17.45 11.79 14.12
C ASP A 62 -17.36 10.38 13.48
N LYS A 63 -18.14 9.43 14.00
CA LYS A 63 -18.19 8.03 13.57
C LYS A 63 -19.32 7.73 12.58
N LYS A 64 -20.10 8.73 12.18
CA LYS A 64 -21.16 8.58 11.18
C LYS A 64 -20.67 8.12 9.81
N HIS A 65 -19.41 8.39 9.49
CA HIS A 65 -18.80 8.01 8.21
C HIS A 65 -17.68 6.99 8.42
N SER A 66 -17.79 5.85 7.75
CA SER A 66 -16.69 4.89 7.68
C SER A 66 -15.54 5.49 6.88
N ARG A 67 -14.33 5.37 7.42
CA ARG A 67 -13.11 5.91 6.81
C ARG A 67 -12.14 4.77 6.57
N VAL A 68 -11.55 4.74 5.38
CA VAL A 68 -10.59 3.71 4.98
C VAL A 68 -9.18 4.24 5.12
N TYR A 69 -8.28 3.43 5.67
CA TYR A 69 -6.85 3.69 5.69
C TYR A 69 -6.13 2.69 4.79
N ILE A 70 -5.27 3.18 3.89
CA ILE A 70 -4.44 2.35 3.02
C ILE A 70 -3.00 2.45 3.52
N ALA A 71 -2.50 1.38 4.13
CA ALA A 71 -1.09 1.25 4.49
C ALA A 71 -0.29 0.74 3.29
N ALA A 72 0.93 1.23 3.10
CA ALA A 72 1.78 0.80 1.99
C ALA A 72 3.25 0.72 2.39
N GLY A 73 4.04 -0.01 1.62
CA GLY A 73 5.48 -0.04 1.79
C GLY A 73 5.96 -1.25 2.55
N GLY A 74 6.84 -2.05 1.93
CA GLY A 74 7.51 -3.20 2.53
C GLY A 74 6.64 -4.39 2.95
N TYR A 75 5.31 -4.34 2.85
CA TYR A 75 4.44 -5.42 3.31
C TYR A 75 4.72 -6.74 2.59
N THR A 76 4.78 -7.81 3.39
CA THR A 76 4.66 -9.21 2.96
C THR A 76 3.23 -9.70 3.24
N VAL A 77 2.83 -10.84 2.67
CA VAL A 77 1.50 -11.42 2.92
C VAL A 77 1.23 -11.60 4.42
N PRO A 78 2.12 -12.20 5.24
CA PRO A 78 1.89 -12.32 6.67
C PRO A 78 1.72 -10.98 7.39
N THR A 79 2.57 -9.99 7.09
CA THR A 79 2.46 -8.66 7.74
C THR A 79 1.22 -7.89 7.28
N ALA A 80 0.78 -8.10 6.04
CA ALA A 80 -0.43 -7.47 5.52
C ALA A 80 -1.68 -8.06 6.18
N LEU A 81 -1.75 -9.40 6.30
CA LEU A 81 -2.82 -10.09 7.02
C LEU A 81 -2.91 -9.60 8.46
N HIS A 82 -1.77 -9.58 9.17
CA HIS A 82 -1.71 -9.08 10.54
C HIS A 82 -2.24 -7.64 10.66
N GLU A 83 -1.85 -6.73 9.76
CA GLU A 83 -2.33 -5.35 9.78
C GLU A 83 -3.85 -5.26 9.55
N THR A 84 -4.37 -6.02 8.57
CA THR A 84 -5.81 -6.00 8.23
C THR A 84 -6.69 -6.72 9.25
N GLU A 85 -6.14 -7.68 10.01
CA GLU A 85 -6.85 -8.38 11.09
C GLU A 85 -6.84 -7.58 12.40
N ALA A 86 -5.80 -6.76 12.62
CA ALA A 86 -5.66 -5.97 13.84
C ALA A 86 -6.59 -4.74 13.86
N ARG A 87 -7.04 -4.25 12.71
CA ARG A 87 -7.79 -3.00 12.58
C ARG A 87 -8.84 -3.09 11.47
N ASP A 88 -10.08 -2.75 11.80
CA ASP A 88 -11.15 -2.61 10.82
C ASP A 88 -10.86 -1.43 9.86
N ASN A 89 -11.35 -1.55 8.63
CA ASN A 89 -11.23 -0.54 7.57
C ASN A 89 -9.78 -0.17 7.18
N VAL A 90 -8.83 -1.08 7.40
CA VAL A 90 -7.46 -0.97 6.88
C VAL A 90 -7.30 -1.84 5.63
N LEU A 91 -6.70 -1.26 4.60
CA LEU A 91 -6.26 -1.94 3.38
C LEU A 91 -4.75 -1.86 3.26
N VAL A 92 -4.13 -2.82 2.57
CA VAL A 92 -2.69 -2.84 2.32
C VAL A 92 -2.41 -2.77 0.82
N ALA A 93 -1.62 -1.78 0.41
CA ALA A 93 -1.19 -1.62 -0.97
C ALA A 93 0.19 -2.26 -1.23
N PHE A 94 0.27 -3.01 -2.34
CA PHE A 94 1.50 -3.62 -2.83
C PHE A 94 1.94 -2.91 -4.11
N GLY A 95 3.16 -2.36 -4.13
CA GLY A 95 3.76 -1.74 -5.32
C GLY A 95 4.67 -2.68 -6.08
N ARG A 96 5.91 -2.86 -5.59
CA ARG A 96 6.98 -3.63 -6.27
C ARG A 96 6.59 -5.06 -6.65
N TYR A 97 5.83 -5.76 -5.82
CA TYR A 97 5.38 -7.10 -6.18
C TYR A 97 4.23 -7.08 -7.18
N PHE A 98 3.43 -6.03 -7.23
CA PHE A 98 2.38 -5.90 -8.24
C PHE A 98 2.99 -5.67 -9.64
N SER A 99 4.15 -5.00 -9.73
CA SER A 99 4.81 -4.79 -11.02
C SER A 99 5.29 -6.08 -11.69
N SER A 100 5.67 -7.11 -10.92
CA SER A 100 6.14 -8.40 -11.44
C SER A 100 5.11 -9.53 -11.37
N ASN A 101 3.92 -9.27 -10.80
CA ASN A 101 2.88 -10.27 -10.60
C ASN A 101 1.53 -9.68 -11.04
N PRO A 102 1.16 -9.79 -12.32
CA PRO A 102 -0.10 -9.23 -12.83
C PRO A 102 -1.34 -9.85 -12.18
N ASP A 103 -1.18 -11.04 -11.58
CA ASP A 103 -2.17 -11.81 -10.86
C ASP A 103 -1.94 -11.84 -9.33
N LEU A 104 -1.26 -10.83 -8.78
CA LEU A 104 -0.86 -10.79 -7.36
C LEU A 104 -2.01 -11.14 -6.39
N VAL A 105 -3.22 -10.62 -6.64
CA VAL A 105 -4.39 -10.91 -5.79
C VAL A 105 -4.75 -12.39 -5.80
N ALA A 106 -4.71 -13.04 -6.97
CA ALA A 106 -4.96 -14.48 -7.09
C ALA A 106 -3.86 -15.28 -6.38
N ARG A 107 -2.60 -14.84 -6.51
CA ARG A 107 -1.47 -15.48 -5.82
C ARG A 107 -1.61 -15.42 -4.31
N ILE A 108 -2.00 -14.26 -3.75
CA ILE A 108 -2.25 -14.11 -2.31
C ILE A 108 -3.36 -15.08 -1.86
N LYS A 109 -4.49 -15.12 -2.57
CA LYS A 109 -5.63 -16.00 -2.23
C LYS A 109 -5.29 -17.48 -2.27
N LYS A 110 -4.47 -17.89 -3.25
CA LYS A 110 -4.13 -19.30 -3.52
C LYS A 110 -2.80 -19.73 -2.90
N GLY A 111 -2.11 -18.85 -2.18
CA GLY A 111 -0.80 -19.13 -1.58
C GLY A 111 0.31 -19.37 -2.60
N ILE A 112 0.20 -18.80 -3.81
CA ILE A 112 1.19 -18.97 -4.88
C ILE A 112 2.39 -18.04 -4.63
N PRO A 113 3.63 -18.53 -4.75
CA PRO A 113 4.82 -17.70 -4.63
C PRO A 113 4.84 -16.52 -5.61
N PHE A 114 5.36 -15.38 -5.15
CA PHE A 114 5.50 -14.20 -5.99
C PHE A 114 6.71 -14.34 -6.92
N THR A 115 6.52 -13.95 -8.18
CA THR A 115 7.61 -13.68 -9.11
C THR A 115 8.45 -12.53 -8.57
N PRO A 116 9.77 -12.71 -8.37
CA PRO A 116 10.66 -11.64 -7.94
C PRO A 116 10.62 -10.45 -8.90
N TYR A 117 10.64 -9.24 -8.36
CA TYR A 117 10.79 -8.03 -9.16
C TYR A 117 12.26 -7.73 -9.44
N ASN A 118 12.55 -7.08 -10.57
CA ASN A 118 13.89 -6.59 -10.89
C ASN A 118 13.89 -5.05 -10.90
N ARG A 119 14.54 -4.45 -9.91
CA ARG A 119 14.60 -2.98 -9.76
C ARG A 119 15.31 -2.28 -10.91
N HIS A 120 16.26 -2.95 -11.57
CA HIS A 120 16.97 -2.37 -12.72
C HIS A 120 16.05 -2.12 -13.91
N LEU A 121 14.90 -2.78 -13.97
CA LEU A 121 13.94 -2.68 -15.07
C LEU A 121 12.81 -1.67 -14.81
N PHE A 122 12.68 -1.12 -13.59
CA PHE A 122 11.52 -0.29 -13.21
C PHE A 122 11.34 0.98 -14.03
N TYR A 123 12.44 1.57 -14.52
CA TYR A 123 12.43 2.88 -15.17
C TYR A 123 13.16 2.84 -16.51
N ILE A 124 13.09 1.71 -17.23
CA ILE A 124 13.63 1.61 -18.58
C ILE A 124 12.53 2.05 -19.57
N PRO A 125 12.71 3.16 -20.30
CA PRO A 125 11.72 3.63 -21.25
C PRO A 125 11.60 2.68 -22.45
N GLU A 126 10.38 2.51 -22.94
CA GLU A 126 10.06 1.82 -24.22
C GLU A 126 10.53 0.36 -24.33
N VAL A 127 10.79 -0.30 -23.20
CA VAL A 127 11.15 -1.72 -23.16
C VAL A 127 10.03 -2.52 -22.51
N ALA A 128 9.55 -3.55 -23.21
CA ALA A 128 8.52 -4.45 -22.68
C ALA A 128 9.04 -5.35 -21.55
N THR A 129 10.35 -5.65 -21.58
CA THR A 129 11.02 -6.53 -20.62
C THR A 129 11.02 -5.97 -19.20
N GLY A 130 10.46 -6.72 -18.26
CA GLY A 130 10.26 -6.30 -16.88
C GLY A 130 9.12 -5.31 -16.69
N TYR A 131 8.21 -5.18 -17.68
CA TYR A 131 7.07 -4.27 -17.63
C TYR A 131 5.75 -4.99 -17.95
N THR A 132 5.61 -5.51 -19.18
CA THR A 132 4.37 -6.18 -19.64
C THR A 132 4.55 -7.66 -19.96
N ASP A 133 5.76 -8.20 -19.81
CA ASP A 133 6.12 -9.57 -20.19
C ASP A 133 6.11 -10.56 -19.02
N PHE A 134 5.53 -10.19 -17.87
CA PHE A 134 5.37 -11.11 -16.74
C PHE A 134 4.21 -12.09 -16.95
N ASP A 135 4.46 -13.37 -16.71
CA ASP A 135 3.45 -14.41 -16.80
C ASP A 135 2.45 -14.42 -15.64
N PHE A 136 1.20 -14.76 -15.96
CA PHE A 136 0.19 -15.15 -14.99
C PHE A 136 0.50 -16.56 -14.46
N ALA A 137 0.55 -16.72 -13.14
CA ALA A 137 0.63 -18.03 -12.52
C ALA A 137 -0.77 -18.67 -12.41
N ASP A 138 -1.82 -17.86 -12.24
CA ASP A 138 -3.20 -18.31 -12.18
C ASP A 138 -3.91 -18.21 -13.54
N LYS A 139 -4.34 -19.36 -14.08
CA LYS A 139 -5.00 -19.44 -15.39
C LYS A 139 -6.37 -18.79 -15.43
N GLU A 140 -7.08 -18.77 -14.31
CA GLU A 140 -8.37 -18.09 -14.20
C GLU A 140 -8.19 -16.57 -14.26
N ALA A 141 -7.23 -16.02 -13.48
CA ALA A 141 -6.86 -14.62 -13.58
C ALA A 141 -6.39 -14.22 -14.99
N GLU A 142 -5.60 -15.08 -15.65
CA GLU A 142 -5.16 -14.88 -17.04
C GLU A 142 -6.35 -14.79 -18.01
N LEU A 143 -7.32 -15.71 -17.88
CA LEU A 143 -8.52 -15.73 -18.71
C LEU A 143 -9.36 -14.46 -18.51
N HIS A 144 -9.62 -14.07 -17.26
CA HIS A 144 -10.37 -12.85 -16.95
C HIS A 144 -9.68 -11.60 -17.51
N HIS A 145 -8.36 -11.52 -17.41
CA HIS A 145 -7.59 -10.42 -18.00
C HIS A 145 -7.77 -10.32 -19.52
N LYS A 146 -7.71 -11.47 -20.22
CA LYS A 146 -7.89 -11.51 -21.69
C LYS A 146 -9.30 -11.08 -22.11
N LEU A 147 -10.33 -11.52 -21.39
CA LEU A 147 -11.72 -11.16 -21.67
C LEU A 147 -12.00 -9.68 -21.44
N ALA A 148 -11.42 -9.08 -20.39
CA ALA A 148 -11.61 -7.66 -20.07
C ALA A 148 -11.03 -6.70 -21.12
N ARG A 149 -10.15 -7.17 -22.01
CA ARG A 149 -9.51 -6.35 -23.06
C ARG A 149 -10.16 -6.48 -24.45
N GLN A 150 -11.26 -7.23 -24.57
CA GLN A 150 -11.96 -7.45 -25.84
C GLN A 150 -13.07 -6.41 -26.11
N PHE A 151 -13.27 -5.45 -25.22
CA PHE A 151 -14.23 -4.35 -25.33
C PHE A 151 -13.51 -3.01 -25.16
#